data_AF-A0A022RLW3-F1
#
_entry.id   AF-A0A022RLW3-F1
#
_cell.length_a   1.000
_cell.length_b   1.000
_cell.length_c   1.000
_cell.angle_alpha   90.00
_cell.angle_beta   90.00
_cell.angle_gamma   90.00
#
_symmetry.space_group_name_H-M   'P 1'
#
loop_
_entity.id
_entity.type
_entity.pdbx_description
1 polymer ?
#
loop_
_entity_poly.entity_id
_entity_poly.type
_entity_poly.pdbx_seq_one_letter_code
_entity_poly.pdbx_strand_id
1 'polypeptide(L)'
;MNRAIHLLLLLLLLLHRLILTPAAADGDSDADAPVTIPSIACSDELVAFSTCLPYVAVPPNNRTDSPPPQCCDQVSSAFRDGSAICLCYFVLRPKILGFPLDSTKILSLTSVCALDDRNSEANFSMETLCSGLI
;
A
#
# COMPACT_ATOMS: atom_id res chain seq x y z
N MET A 1 -24.01 9.84 -50.44
CA MET A 1 -24.12 10.76 -49.28
C MET A 1 -23.63 10.11 -47.97
N ASN A 2 -24.04 8.87 -47.64
CA ASN A 2 -23.65 8.23 -46.37
C ASN A 2 -22.16 7.98 -46.16
N ARG A 3 -21.38 7.71 -47.23
CA ARG A 3 -19.93 7.47 -47.10
C ARG A 3 -19.15 8.72 -46.68
N ALA A 4 -19.55 9.89 -47.18
CA ALA A 4 -18.94 11.16 -46.81
C ALA A 4 -19.26 11.54 -45.36
N ILE A 5 -20.48 11.26 -44.91
CA ILE A 5 -20.91 11.46 -43.50
C ILE A 5 -20.11 10.56 -42.55
N HIS A 6 -19.89 9.30 -42.95
CA HIS A 6 -19.12 8.35 -42.15
C HIS A 6 -17.65 8.74 -42.02
N LEU A 7 -17.05 9.28 -43.08
CA LEU A 7 -15.69 9.81 -43.07
C LEU A 7 -15.58 11.08 -42.20
N LEU A 8 -16.58 11.96 -42.27
CA LEU A 8 -16.64 13.16 -41.43
C LEU A 8 -16.72 12.81 -39.93
N LEU A 9 -17.54 11.82 -39.56
CA LEU A 9 -17.68 11.35 -38.17
C LEU A 9 -16.37 10.74 -37.64
N LEU A 10 -15.67 9.94 -38.46
CA LEU A 10 -14.37 9.38 -38.08
C LEU A 10 -13.32 10.48 -37.84
N LEU A 11 -13.31 11.52 -38.69
CA LEU A 11 -12.39 12.65 -38.54
C LEU A 11 -12.65 13.42 -37.24
N LEU A 12 -13.92 13.66 -36.89
CA LEU A 12 -14.32 14.35 -35.66
C LEU A 12 -13.94 13.58 -34.38
N LEU A 13 -14.03 12.24 -34.42
CA LEU A 13 -13.62 11.37 -33.31
C LEU A 13 -12.09 11.35 -33.10
N LEU A 14 -11.32 11.37 -34.21
CA LEU A 14 -9.86 11.47 -34.17
C LEU A 14 -9.40 12.83 -33.60
N LEU A 15 -10.07 13.92 -33.98
CA LEU A 15 -9.81 15.26 -33.46
C LEU A 15 -10.09 15.37 -31.95
N HIS A 16 -11.14 14.72 -31.43
CA HIS A 16 -11.44 14.72 -29.99
C HIS A 16 -10.36 14.03 -29.14
N ARG A 17 -9.68 13.02 -29.67
CA ARG A 17 -8.61 12.32 -28.94
C ARG A 17 -7.33 13.16 -28.80
N LEU A 18 -7.13 14.13 -29.68
CA LEU A 18 -5.96 15.02 -29.64
C LEU A 18 -6.08 16.12 -28.57
N ILE A 19 -7.30 16.42 -28.12
CA ILE A 19 -7.59 17.45 -27.11
C ILE A 19 -7.46 16.89 -25.68
N LEU A 20 -7.60 15.57 -25.50
CA LEU A 20 -7.53 14.90 -24.20
C LEU A 20 -6.11 14.38 -23.92
N THR A 21 -5.11 15.25 -24.00
CA THR A 21 -3.80 15.01 -23.39
C THR A 21 -3.85 15.53 -21.95
N PRO A 22 -3.65 14.69 -20.92
CA PRO A 22 -3.49 15.21 -19.57
C PRO A 22 -2.21 16.04 -19.54
N ALA A 23 -2.35 17.34 -19.29
CA ALA A 23 -1.24 18.19 -18.93
C ALA A 23 -0.60 17.63 -17.65
N ALA A 24 0.70 17.34 -17.70
CA ALA A 24 1.48 17.16 -16.49
C ALA A 24 1.29 18.44 -15.64
N ALA A 25 0.75 18.26 -14.43
CA ALA A 25 0.65 19.34 -13.47
C ALA A 25 2.07 19.68 -13.01
N ASP A 26 2.50 20.91 -13.27
CA ASP A 26 3.56 21.57 -12.49
C ASP A 26 3.06 21.68 -11.04
N GLY A 27 3.71 20.93 -10.15
CA GLY A 27 3.49 20.95 -8.71
C GLY A 27 4.85 20.93 -8.00
N ASP A 28 5.26 22.11 -7.54
CA ASP A 28 6.38 22.34 -6.65
C ASP A 28 6.06 21.80 -5.24
N SER A 29 6.69 20.71 -4.83
CA SER A 29 7.22 20.43 -3.48
C SER A 29 7.41 18.92 -3.23
N ASP A 30 8.63 18.61 -2.77
CA ASP A 30 9.15 17.34 -2.25
C ASP A 30 9.27 16.17 -3.23
N ALA A 31 10.51 15.93 -3.65
CA ALA A 31 10.94 14.73 -4.36
C ALA A 31 10.81 13.50 -3.46
N ASP A 32 9.61 12.91 -3.42
CA ASP A 32 9.41 11.50 -3.10
C ASP A 32 9.60 10.72 -4.40
N ALA A 33 10.72 10.03 -4.53
CA ALA A 33 10.93 9.11 -5.65
C ALA A 33 9.76 8.10 -5.67
N PRO A 34 9.25 7.68 -6.84
CA PRO A 34 8.14 6.75 -6.89
C PRO A 34 8.58 5.40 -6.32
N VAL A 35 8.20 5.16 -5.07
CA VAL A 35 8.31 3.86 -4.44
C VAL A 35 7.53 2.87 -5.29
N THR A 36 8.26 1.99 -5.98
CA THR A 36 7.66 1.00 -6.86
C THR A 36 7.24 -0.19 -6.01
N ILE A 37 6.03 -0.13 -5.43
CA ILE A 37 5.36 -1.35 -4.98
C ILE A 37 5.00 -2.12 -6.25
N PRO A 38 5.28 -3.43 -6.36
CA PRO A 38 4.77 -4.28 -7.44
C PRO A 38 3.28 -4.01 -7.68
N SER A 39 2.75 -4.26 -8.88
CA SER A 39 1.36 -3.91 -9.28
C SER A 39 0.22 -4.60 -8.49
N ILE A 40 0.48 -5.04 -7.27
CA ILE A 40 -0.45 -5.59 -6.30
C ILE A 40 -1.35 -4.45 -5.78
N ALA A 41 -2.66 -4.62 -5.91
CA ALA A 41 -3.62 -3.73 -5.28
C ALA A 41 -3.72 -4.07 -3.79
N CYS A 42 -3.04 -3.31 -2.93
CA CYS A 42 -2.94 -3.58 -1.50
C CYS A 42 -4.17 -3.18 -0.65
N SER A 43 -5.30 -2.83 -1.28
CA SER A 43 -6.44 -2.26 -0.56
C SER A 43 -7.03 -3.24 0.45
N ASP A 44 -7.20 -4.50 0.05
CA ASP A 44 -7.82 -5.53 0.90
C ASP A 44 -6.88 -5.91 2.05
N GLU A 45 -5.58 -5.98 1.79
CA GLU A 45 -4.53 -6.20 2.78
C GLU A 45 -4.51 -5.08 3.81
N LEU A 46 -4.52 -3.81 3.36
CA LEU A 46 -4.55 -2.66 4.27
C LEU A 46 -5.81 -2.64 5.15
N VAL A 47 -6.95 -3.08 4.62
CA VAL A 47 -8.17 -3.27 5.40
C VAL A 47 -7.99 -4.41 6.42
N ALA A 48 -7.43 -5.55 6.03
CA ALA A 48 -7.15 -6.65 6.96
C ALA A 48 -6.21 -6.23 8.10
N PHE A 49 -5.16 -5.46 7.78
CA PHE A 49 -4.21 -4.91 8.75
C PHE A 49 -4.78 -3.82 9.65
N SER A 50 -6.00 -3.32 9.39
CA SER A 50 -6.68 -2.41 10.31
C SER A 50 -6.88 -3.03 11.71
N THR A 51 -6.87 -4.36 11.81
CA THR A 51 -6.89 -5.11 13.08
C THR A 51 -5.66 -4.82 13.96
N CYS A 52 -4.56 -4.33 13.39
CA CYS A 52 -3.35 -3.96 14.12
C CYS A 52 -3.37 -2.52 14.66
N LEU A 53 -4.31 -1.68 14.22
CA LEU A 53 -4.36 -0.25 14.56
C LEU A 53 -4.37 0.06 16.07
N PRO A 54 -5.07 -0.70 16.93
CA PRO A 54 -5.01 -0.48 18.37
C PRO A 54 -3.58 -0.47 18.93
N TYR A 55 -2.65 -1.22 18.30
CA TYR A 55 -1.25 -1.29 18.71
C TYR A 55 -0.35 -0.32 17.95
N VAL A 56 -0.45 -0.27 16.61
CA VAL A 56 0.51 0.45 15.75
C VAL A 56 0.19 1.93 15.56
N ALA A 57 -0.99 2.39 15.96
CA ALA A 57 -1.29 3.82 15.93
C ALA A 57 -0.47 4.60 16.95
N VAL A 58 -0.34 5.91 16.74
CA VAL A 58 0.13 6.88 17.74
C VAL A 58 -1.07 7.39 18.55
N PRO A 59 -0.89 7.91 19.79
CA PRO A 59 -1.98 8.58 20.52
C PRO A 59 -2.76 9.58 19.67
N PRO A 60 -4.10 9.63 19.80
CA PRO A 60 -4.94 8.95 20.80
C PRO A 60 -5.49 7.58 20.34
N ASN A 61 -5.01 7.04 19.22
CA ASN A 61 -5.58 5.83 18.61
C ASN A 61 -4.88 4.52 19.04
N ASN A 62 -3.78 4.61 19.79
CA ASN A 62 -3.07 3.48 20.39
C ASN A 62 -3.83 2.94 21.62
N ARG A 63 -4.83 2.08 21.39
CA ARG A 63 -5.69 1.53 22.45
C ARG A 63 -5.09 0.32 23.17
N THR A 64 -4.04 -0.29 22.64
CA THR A 64 -3.40 -1.46 23.24
C THR A 64 -1.87 -1.34 23.23
N ASP A 65 -1.24 -1.90 24.26
CA ASP A 65 0.23 -1.94 24.38
C ASP A 65 0.85 -3.15 23.64
N SER A 66 0.01 -4.11 23.22
CA SER A 66 0.40 -5.26 22.40
C SER A 66 -0.54 -5.44 21.20
N PRO A 67 -0.08 -6.12 20.12
CA PRO A 67 -0.96 -6.50 19.01
C PRO A 67 -2.13 -7.37 19.48
N PRO A 68 -3.36 -7.11 19.02
CA PRO A 68 -4.47 -8.06 19.20
C PRO A 68 -4.16 -9.40 18.49
N PRO A 69 -4.70 -10.54 18.94
CA PRO A 69 -4.47 -11.83 18.29
C PRO A 69 -4.82 -11.82 16.80
N GLN A 70 -5.94 -11.17 16.42
CA GLN A 70 -6.32 -11.08 15.01
C GLN A 70 -5.31 -10.32 14.16
N CYS A 71 -4.60 -9.32 14.73
CA CYS A 71 -3.52 -8.65 14.02
C CYS A 71 -2.41 -9.65 13.64
N CYS A 72 -2.00 -10.48 14.59
CA CYS A 72 -0.95 -11.46 14.36
C CYS A 72 -1.38 -12.55 13.37
N ASP A 73 -2.64 -12.97 13.38
CA ASP A 73 -3.18 -13.90 12.39
C ASP A 73 -3.10 -13.31 10.96
N GLN A 74 -3.45 -12.02 10.80
CA GLN A 74 -3.37 -11.33 9.51
C GLN A 74 -1.92 -11.15 9.04
N VAL A 75 -1.00 -10.75 9.93
CA VAL A 75 0.43 -10.64 9.60
C VAL A 75 0.97 -12.00 9.18
N SER A 76 0.70 -13.07 9.94
CA SER A 76 1.12 -14.43 9.61
C SER A 76 0.59 -14.89 8.25
N SER A 77 -0.70 -14.66 7.96
CA SER A 77 -1.27 -15.00 6.66
C SER A 77 -0.59 -14.23 5.52
N ALA A 78 -0.36 -12.93 5.71
CA ALA A 78 0.24 -12.09 4.69
C ALA A 78 1.69 -12.47 4.35
N PHE A 79 2.46 -12.94 5.34
CA PHE A 79 3.79 -13.48 5.08
C PHE A 79 3.74 -14.80 4.31
N ARG A 80 2.73 -15.64 4.60
CA ARG A 80 2.55 -16.93 3.93
C ARG A 80 2.10 -16.80 2.47
N ASP A 81 1.28 -15.81 2.14
CA ASP A 81 0.79 -15.57 0.78
C ASP A 81 1.58 -14.51 0.00
N GLY A 82 2.59 -13.91 0.62
CA GLY A 82 3.47 -12.90 0.01
C GLY A 82 2.89 -11.49 -0.03
N SER A 83 1.70 -11.26 0.52
CA SER A 83 1.04 -9.96 0.57
C SER A 83 1.57 -9.04 1.69
N ALA A 84 2.46 -9.52 2.55
CA ALA A 84 3.08 -8.73 3.63
C ALA A 84 3.79 -7.46 3.14
N ILE A 85 4.21 -7.40 1.88
CA ILE A 85 4.76 -6.19 1.25
C ILE A 85 3.79 -4.99 1.32
N CYS A 86 2.48 -5.25 1.36
CA CYS A 86 1.46 -4.22 1.48
C CYS A 86 1.51 -3.46 2.81
N LEU A 87 2.06 -4.05 3.88
CA LEU A 87 2.29 -3.34 5.15
C LEU A 87 3.23 -2.15 5.01
N CYS A 88 4.12 -2.17 4.01
CA CYS A 88 5.07 -1.09 3.78
C CYS A 88 4.39 0.22 3.40
N TYR A 89 3.14 0.21 2.90
CA TYR A 89 2.36 1.45 2.72
C TYR A 89 2.18 2.23 4.02
N PHE A 90 2.02 1.55 5.16
CA PHE A 90 1.93 2.23 6.45
C PHE A 90 3.28 2.79 6.93
N VAL A 91 4.40 2.19 6.53
CA VAL A 91 5.74 2.70 6.82
C VAL A 91 6.04 3.95 5.98
N LEU A 92 5.75 3.89 4.67
CA LEU A 92 6.00 4.96 3.70
C LEU A 92 5.03 6.13 3.84
N ARG A 93 3.77 5.83 4.18
CA ARG A 93 2.68 6.80 4.29
C ARG A 93 2.01 6.66 5.66
N PRO A 94 2.71 7.01 6.75
CA PRO A 94 2.22 6.79 8.11
C PRO A 94 0.97 7.59 8.48
N LYS A 95 0.51 8.50 7.61
CA LYS A 95 -0.73 9.28 7.79
C LYS A 95 -1.83 8.91 6.78
N ILE A 96 -1.70 7.80 6.04
CA ILE A 96 -2.65 7.41 4.98
C ILE A 96 -4.09 7.22 5.49
N LEU A 97 -4.25 6.92 6.79
CA LEU A 97 -5.56 6.72 7.43
C LEU A 97 -6.13 8.00 8.09
N GLY A 98 -5.52 9.16 7.86
CA GLY A 98 -5.92 10.43 8.47
C GLY A 98 -5.43 10.63 9.91
N PHE A 99 -4.68 9.69 10.46
CA PHE A 99 -3.98 9.80 11.75
C PHE A 99 -2.60 9.13 11.66
N PRO A 100 -1.62 9.53 12.50
CA PRO A 100 -0.27 8.98 12.44
C PRO A 100 -0.20 7.53 12.97
N LEU A 101 0.55 6.72 12.24
CA LEU A 101 0.99 5.38 12.62
C LEU A 101 2.46 5.42 13.07
N ASP A 102 2.83 4.51 13.96
CA ASP A 102 4.19 4.32 14.44
C ASP A 102 4.90 3.28 13.57
N SER A 103 5.74 3.75 12.64
CA SER A 103 6.50 2.89 11.73
C SER A 103 7.42 1.92 12.47
N THR A 104 7.92 2.28 13.66
CA THR A 104 8.76 1.39 14.47
C THR A 104 7.95 0.20 14.96
N LYS A 105 6.73 0.45 15.44
CA LYS A 105 5.81 -0.63 15.84
C LYS A 105 5.42 -1.51 14.67
N ILE A 106 5.17 -0.93 13.49
CA ILE A 106 4.87 -1.69 12.27
C ILE A 106 6.03 -2.61 11.89
N LEU A 107 7.26 -2.08 11.88
CA LEU A 107 8.46 -2.86 11.57
C LEU A 107 8.74 -3.96 12.62
N SER A 108 8.29 -3.77 13.87
CA SER A 108 8.41 -4.77 14.92
C SER A 108 7.32 -5.86 14.91
N LEU A 109 6.30 -5.80 14.04
CA LEU A 109 5.17 -6.73 14.12
C LEU A 109 5.58 -8.20 14.02
N THR A 110 6.57 -8.52 13.18
CA THR A 110 7.10 -9.89 13.02
C THR A 110 7.73 -10.45 14.29
N SER A 111 8.42 -9.61 15.06
CA SER A 111 9.04 -10.04 16.33
C SER A 111 8.02 -10.16 17.46
N VAL A 112 7.00 -9.30 17.49
CA VAL A 112 5.98 -9.31 18.55
C VAL A 112 4.89 -10.36 18.31
N CYS A 113 4.54 -10.63 17.05
CA CYS A 113 3.49 -11.59 16.70
C CYS A 113 3.93 -13.05 16.63
N ALA A 114 5.19 -13.36 16.93
CA ALA A 114 5.76 -14.72 16.95
C ALA A 114 5.16 -15.61 15.85
N LEU A 115 5.51 -15.33 14.60
CA LEU A 115 4.97 -16.06 13.46
C LEU A 115 5.38 -17.54 13.58
N ASP A 116 4.40 -18.45 13.70
CA ASP A 116 4.66 -19.88 13.89
C ASP A 116 5.59 -20.44 12.81
N ASP A 117 6.79 -20.85 13.22
CA ASP A 117 7.84 -21.50 12.44
C ASP A 117 7.44 -22.91 11.98
N ARG A 118 6.35 -23.08 11.22
CA ARG A 118 5.98 -24.41 10.69
C ARG A 118 6.85 -24.89 9.53
N ASN A 119 7.85 -24.12 9.10
CA ASN A 119 8.95 -24.60 8.27
C ASN A 119 10.13 -23.60 8.33
N SER A 120 11.01 -23.77 9.31
CA SER A 120 12.20 -22.94 9.53
C SER A 120 13.07 -22.85 8.27
N GLU A 121 13.18 -21.65 7.71
CA GLU A 121 14.35 -21.07 6.99
C GLU A 121 14.08 -19.59 6.59
N ALA A 122 12.82 -19.13 6.60
CA ALA A 122 12.50 -17.74 6.28
C ALA A 122 12.56 -16.84 7.53
N ASN A 123 13.63 -16.05 7.66
CA ASN A 123 13.69 -14.96 8.63
C ASN A 123 12.76 -13.83 8.18
N PHE A 124 11.51 -13.84 8.66
CA PHE A 124 10.52 -12.84 8.32
C PHE A 124 10.84 -11.53 9.02
N SER A 125 11.43 -10.58 8.29
CA SER A 125 11.73 -9.24 8.76
C SER A 125 10.97 -8.20 7.94
N MET A 126 10.14 -7.41 8.63
CA MET A 126 9.45 -6.26 8.03
C MET A 126 10.45 -5.19 7.57
N GLU A 127 11.55 -5.00 8.29
CA GLU A 127 12.61 -4.06 7.92
C GLU A 127 13.22 -4.45 6.58
N THR A 128 13.54 -5.73 6.39
CA THR A 128 14.09 -6.23 5.13
C THR A 128 13.08 -6.10 3.99
N LEU A 129 11.81 -6.42 4.24
CA LEU A 129 10.74 -6.30 3.24
C LEU A 129 10.55 -4.86 2.76
N CYS A 130 10.52 -3.90 3.68
CA CYS A 130 10.27 -2.51 3.34
C CYS A 130 11.52 -1.73 2.90
N SER A 131 12.73 -2.23 3.15
CA SER A 131 13.98 -1.57 2.75
C SER A 131 14.15 -1.47 1.23
N GLY A 132 13.54 -2.36 0.44
CA GLY A 132 13.57 -2.28 -1.02
C GLY A 132 12.69 -1.16 -1.60
N LEU A 133 11.96 -0.44 -0.74
CA LEU A 133 10.97 0.56 -1.09
C LEU A 133 11.34 1.98 -0.64
N ILE A 134 12.48 2.16 0.05
CA ILE A 134 12.97 3.44 0.57
C ILE A 134 14.18 3.89 -0.22
#